data_AF-A0AA38C0T9-F1
#
_entry.id   AF-A0AA38C0T9-F1
#
_cell.length_a   1.000
_cell.length_b   1.000
_cell.length_c   1.000
_cell.angle_alpha   90.00
_cell.angle_beta   90.00
_cell.angle_gamma   90.00
#
_symmetry.space_group_name_H-M   'P 1'
#
loop_
_entity.id
_entity.type
_entity.pdbx_description
1 polymer ?
#
loop_
_entity_poly.entity_id
_entity_poly.type
_entity_poly.pdbx_seq_one_letter_code
_entity_poly.pdbx_strand_id
1 'polypeptide(L)'
;YKMQTLEVSTSTQQQSASGDRTSSSGDQHEAIDTYVNESDDDIPRVPEMGFMPGQAVNSAAVKTENYQQGTSGGGGQRKRGRTPADKEHKRLKRLLRNRVSAQQARERKKAYLGELETKAKELEDKNSELEERVSTLQNENFMLRQILKNTTTKNK
;
A
#
# COMPACT_ATOMS: atom_id res chain seq x y z
N TYR A 1 -19.97 -41.68 -16.90
CA TYR A 1 -18.92 -41.62 -15.86
C TYR A 1 -19.52 -40.99 -14.61
N LYS A 2 -19.68 -41.77 -13.53
CA LYS A 2 -20.16 -41.29 -12.23
C LYS A 2 -18.96 -40.78 -11.43
N MET A 3 -18.97 -39.51 -11.03
CA MET A 3 -17.95 -38.94 -10.15
C MET A 3 -18.35 -39.25 -8.70
N GLN A 4 -17.49 -40.00 -8.02
CA GLN A 4 -17.63 -40.35 -6.62
C GLN A 4 -17.09 -39.19 -5.77
N THR A 5 -17.94 -38.60 -4.94
CA THR A 5 -17.56 -37.56 -3.98
C THR A 5 -16.74 -38.21 -2.86
N LEU A 6 -15.48 -37.80 -2.73
CA LEU A 6 -14.61 -38.18 -1.61
C LEU A 6 -14.88 -37.23 -0.44
N GLU A 7 -15.50 -37.77 0.61
CA GLU A 7 -15.67 -37.12 1.90
C GLU A 7 -14.31 -37.16 2.64
N VAL A 8 -13.68 -36.01 2.86
CA VAL A 8 -12.47 -35.92 3.71
C VAL A 8 -12.92 -35.63 5.14
N SER A 9 -12.85 -36.65 6.00
CA SER A 9 -13.10 -36.50 7.44
C SER A 9 -11.90 -35.83 8.12
N THR A 10 -12.05 -34.59 8.58
CA THR A 10 -11.06 -33.94 9.46
C THR A 10 -11.47 -34.13 10.92
N SER A 11 -10.76 -35.03 11.61
CA SER A 11 -10.89 -35.22 13.05
C SER A 11 -10.05 -34.15 13.77
N THR A 12 -10.69 -33.14 14.34
CA THR A 12 -10.03 -32.11 15.16
C THR A 12 -9.96 -32.60 16.60
N GLN A 13 -8.79 -33.10 17.01
CA GLN A 13 -8.50 -33.44 18.40
C GLN A 13 -7.86 -32.23 19.10
N GLN A 14 -8.57 -31.62 20.04
CA GLN A 14 -8.05 -30.60 20.95
C GLN A 14 -7.07 -31.23 21.94
N GLN A 15 -5.86 -30.67 22.04
CA GLN A 15 -4.98 -30.87 23.19
C GLN A 15 -4.54 -29.51 23.72
N SER A 16 -4.81 -29.31 25.01
CA SER A 16 -4.37 -28.19 25.84
C SER A 16 -3.11 -28.60 26.62
N ALA A 17 -2.02 -27.82 26.55
CA ALA A 17 -1.01 -27.76 27.61
C ALA A 17 -0.05 -26.56 27.42
N SER A 18 -0.05 -25.72 28.47
CA SER A 18 1.08 -25.03 29.13
C SER A 18 2.38 -24.73 28.36
N GLY A 19 2.80 -23.48 28.48
CA GLY A 19 3.99 -22.95 27.84
C GLY A 19 5.32 -23.31 28.51
N ASP A 20 6.37 -23.02 27.76
CA ASP A 20 7.70 -22.69 28.24
C ASP A 20 8.33 -21.69 27.27
N ARG A 21 8.80 -20.56 27.80
CA ARG A 21 9.53 -19.55 27.06
C ARG A 21 10.99 -19.94 27.05
N THR A 22 11.47 -20.50 25.96
CA THR A 22 12.91 -20.73 25.77
C THR A 22 13.53 -19.51 25.07
N SER A 23 14.51 -18.91 25.76
CA SER A 23 15.39 -17.88 25.23
C SER A 23 16.67 -18.58 24.76
N SER A 24 17.06 -18.39 23.50
CA SER A 24 18.38 -18.77 22.97
C SER A 24 18.68 -17.78 21.85
N SER A 25 19.56 -16.79 22.04
CA SER A 25 21.02 -16.89 21.99
C SER A 25 21.49 -17.47 20.66
N GLY A 26 22.27 -16.65 19.93
CA GLY A 26 22.52 -16.77 18.50
C GLY A 26 23.52 -17.83 18.08
N ASP A 27 23.53 -18.09 16.77
CA ASP A 27 24.61 -18.58 15.90
C ASP A 27 24.01 -18.59 14.46
N GLN A 28 24.47 -17.76 13.52
CA GLN A 28 25.63 -17.91 12.63
C GLN A 28 25.46 -18.94 11.49
N HIS A 29 25.51 -18.41 10.25
CA HIS A 29 25.71 -19.03 8.91
C HIS A 29 24.59 -19.97 8.38
N GLU A 30 24.08 -19.76 7.16
CA GLU A 30 24.62 -20.37 5.94
C GLU A 30 24.07 -19.67 4.68
N ALA A 31 24.90 -19.64 3.64
CA ALA A 31 24.71 -18.93 2.40
C ALA A 31 23.69 -19.60 1.47
N ILE A 32 22.86 -18.79 0.79
CA ILE A 32 22.25 -19.20 -0.49
C ILE A 32 23.02 -18.44 -1.58
N ASP A 33 24.14 -19.04 -1.98
CA ASP A 33 24.77 -18.77 -3.27
C ASP A 33 23.92 -19.45 -4.34
N THR A 34 23.32 -18.66 -5.24
CA THR A 34 23.46 -18.78 -6.70
C THR A 34 22.33 -18.02 -7.40
N TYR A 35 22.63 -16.80 -7.86
CA TYR A 35 22.43 -16.36 -9.26
C TYR A 35 23.34 -15.15 -9.47
N VAL A 36 24.47 -15.37 -10.15
CA VAL A 36 25.45 -14.35 -10.54
C VAL A 36 25.09 -13.85 -11.95
N ASN A 37 24.92 -12.53 -12.11
CA ASN A 37 25.54 -11.70 -13.15
C ASN A 37 25.11 -10.23 -12.92
N GLU A 38 25.98 -9.37 -12.40
CA GLU A 38 27.04 -8.61 -13.09
C GLU A 38 26.53 -7.30 -13.73
N SER A 39 27.13 -6.20 -13.28
CA SER A 39 27.12 -4.82 -13.81
C SER A 39 25.95 -3.88 -13.43
N ASP A 40 26.06 -3.23 -12.26
CA ASP A 40 25.30 -2.00 -11.89
C ASP A 40 26.21 -0.75 -11.91
N ASP A 41 27.11 -0.65 -12.89
CA ASP A 41 28.07 0.46 -13.00
C ASP A 41 27.76 1.50 -14.11
N ASP A 42 26.62 1.38 -14.80
CA ASP A 42 26.27 2.29 -15.92
C ASP A 42 24.85 2.87 -15.85
N ILE A 43 24.40 3.35 -14.68
CA ILE A 43 23.29 4.33 -14.64
C ILE A 43 23.90 5.75 -14.65
N PRO A 44 24.03 6.41 -15.82
CA PRO A 44 24.48 7.80 -15.84
C PRO A 44 23.47 8.67 -15.08
N ARG A 45 23.97 9.37 -14.06
CA ARG A 45 23.19 10.33 -13.26
C ARG A 45 22.62 11.40 -14.19
N VAL A 46 21.29 11.40 -14.33
CA VAL A 46 20.55 12.37 -15.16
C VAL A 46 20.99 13.80 -14.82
N PRO A 47 21.50 14.57 -15.79
CA PRO A 47 21.80 15.99 -15.58
C PRO A 47 20.55 16.75 -15.17
N GLU A 48 20.66 17.55 -14.11
CA GLU A 48 19.56 18.32 -13.53
C GLU A 48 19.07 19.39 -14.52
N MET A 49 17.98 19.07 -15.21
CA MET A 49 17.32 19.99 -16.14
C MET A 49 16.64 21.09 -15.32
N GLY A 50 17.15 22.32 -15.49
CA GLY A 50 16.88 23.47 -14.63
C GLY A 50 15.41 23.83 -14.47
N PHE A 51 14.99 23.97 -13.21
CA PHE A 51 13.75 24.63 -12.85
C PHE A 51 14.03 26.13 -12.61
N MET A 52 13.62 26.96 -13.56
CA MET A 52 13.65 28.43 -13.47
C MET A 52 12.41 28.92 -12.70
N PRO A 53 12.52 29.65 -11.56
CA PRO A 53 11.35 30.18 -10.89
C PRO A 53 11.07 31.60 -11.39
N GLY A 54 10.04 31.76 -12.23
CA GLY A 54 9.66 33.06 -12.76
C GLY A 54 8.35 33.07 -13.54
N GLN A 55 7.22 32.82 -12.88
CA GLN A 55 5.93 33.36 -13.32
C GLN A 55 4.95 33.45 -12.15
N ALA A 56 4.59 34.69 -11.82
CA ALA A 56 3.63 35.04 -10.79
C ALA A 56 2.21 34.94 -11.37
N VAL A 57 1.32 34.21 -10.69
CA VAL A 57 -0.13 34.33 -10.86
C VAL A 57 -0.70 35.00 -9.62
N ASN A 58 -1.29 36.18 -9.82
CA ASN A 58 -1.94 36.97 -8.79
C ASN A 58 -3.32 36.37 -8.48
N SER A 59 -3.53 35.94 -7.23
CA SER A 59 -4.86 35.73 -6.67
C SER A 59 -5.07 36.64 -5.47
N ALA A 60 -6.11 37.46 -5.59
CA ALA A 60 -6.40 38.59 -4.73
C ALA A 60 -6.73 38.18 -3.28
N ALA A 61 -6.10 38.93 -2.38
CA ALA A 61 -6.44 39.24 -1.00
C ALA A 61 -7.71 38.60 -0.40
N VAL A 62 -7.51 37.61 0.48
CA VAL A 62 -8.34 37.42 1.67
C VAL A 62 -7.49 37.78 2.87
N LYS A 63 -7.81 38.91 3.51
CA LYS A 63 -7.23 39.31 4.79
C LYS A 63 -7.83 38.41 5.88
N THR A 64 -7.00 37.54 6.44
CA THR A 64 -7.26 36.94 7.76
C THR A 64 -6.05 37.23 8.62
N GLU A 65 -6.22 38.23 9.48
CA GLU A 65 -5.23 38.71 10.44
C GLU A 65 -5.08 37.71 11.59
N ASN A 66 -4.02 36.91 11.59
CA ASN A 66 -3.11 36.68 12.73
C ASN A 66 -2.13 35.55 12.43
N TYR A 67 -1.01 35.89 11.78
CA TYR A 67 0.21 35.10 11.88
C TYR A 67 1.34 36.07 12.23
N GLN A 68 1.78 36.00 13.49
CA GLN A 68 3.02 36.64 13.90
C GLN A 68 4.18 35.97 13.15
N GLN A 69 4.56 36.65 12.08
CA GLN A 69 5.92 36.99 11.68
C GLN A 69 6.93 35.84 11.61
N GLY A 70 7.18 35.39 10.38
CA GLY A 70 8.27 34.51 10.01
C GLY A 70 9.02 35.01 8.79
N THR A 71 9.45 36.27 8.78
CA THR A 71 10.47 36.76 7.83
C THR A 71 11.45 37.69 8.55
N SER A 72 12.71 37.30 8.57
CA SER A 72 13.85 38.21 8.45
C SER A 72 15.11 37.39 8.16
N GLY A 73 15.62 37.58 6.94
CA GLY A 73 17.06 37.58 6.76
C GLY A 73 17.65 38.70 7.61
N GLY A 74 18.83 38.44 8.19
CA GLY A 74 19.53 39.42 9.03
C GLY A 74 20.30 38.72 10.13
N GLY A 75 21.63 38.66 9.98
CA GLY A 75 22.52 38.33 11.08
C GLY A 75 22.26 39.24 12.27
N GLY A 76 22.09 38.65 13.45
CA GLY A 76 21.79 39.43 14.64
C GLY A 76 21.44 38.55 15.84
N GLN A 77 22.45 38.25 16.66
CA GLN A 77 22.33 38.05 18.11
C GLN A 77 21.17 37.12 18.54
N ARG A 78 21.46 35.81 18.51
CA ARG A 78 20.63 34.74 19.08
C ARG A 78 20.43 34.98 20.58
N LYS A 79 19.41 35.75 21.00
CA LYS A 79 18.86 35.66 22.36
C LYS A 79 18.13 34.33 22.48
N ARG A 80 18.93 33.31 22.78
CA ARG A 80 18.56 31.96 23.18
C ARG A 80 17.46 32.05 24.25
N GLY A 81 16.50 31.12 24.22
CA GLY A 81 15.33 31.05 25.11
C GLY A 81 15.61 31.58 26.51
N ARG A 82 14.80 32.57 26.90
CA ARG A 82 15.09 33.56 27.95
C ARG A 82 15.15 32.96 29.35
N THR A 83 14.72 31.72 29.54
CA THR A 83 14.94 30.88 30.72
C THR A 83 14.92 29.38 30.34
N PRO A 84 15.40 28.44 31.19
CA PRO A 84 15.21 27.00 30.99
C PRO A 84 13.74 26.60 30.79
N ALA A 85 12.81 27.26 31.50
CA ALA A 85 11.38 27.02 31.39
C ALA A 85 10.82 27.33 29.99
N ASP A 86 11.28 28.42 29.35
CA ASP A 86 10.84 28.78 27.99
C ASP A 86 11.25 27.73 26.94
N LYS A 87 12.42 27.11 27.14
CA LYS A 87 12.92 26.04 26.25
C LYS A 87 12.07 24.78 26.40
N GLU A 88 11.71 24.42 27.62
CA GLU A 88 10.83 23.29 27.91
C GLU A 88 9.44 23.50 27.33
N HIS A 89 8.85 24.68 27.53
CA HIS A 89 7.55 25.01 26.95
C HIS A 89 7.55 24.94 25.41
N LYS A 90 8.62 25.43 24.76
CA LYS A 90 8.79 25.29 23.29
C LYS A 90 8.94 23.82 22.87
N ARG A 91 9.67 23.01 23.64
CA ARG A 91 9.82 21.56 23.40
C ARG A 91 8.47 20.86 23.49
N LEU A 92 7.69 21.13 24.54
CA LEU A 92 6.35 20.56 24.72
C LEU A 92 5.42 20.90 23.55
N LYS A 93 5.37 22.16 23.11
CA LYS A 93 4.61 22.57 21.93
C LYS A 93 5.05 21.85 20.64
N ARG A 94 6.35 21.56 20.48
CA ARG A 94 6.85 20.78 19.34
C ARG A 94 6.43 19.31 19.44
N LEU A 95 6.51 18.71 20.62
CA LEU A 95 6.10 17.32 20.85
C LEU A 95 4.61 17.13 20.58
N LEU A 96 3.75 18.05 21.03
CA LEU A 96 2.32 18.00 20.77
C LEU A 96 2.01 18.07 19.27
N ARG A 97 2.63 19.01 18.54
CA ARG A 97 2.46 19.10 17.08
C ARG A 97 2.97 17.85 16.36
N ASN A 98 4.15 17.34 16.74
CA ASN A 98 4.70 16.13 16.15
C ASN A 98 3.80 14.91 16.40
N ARG A 99 3.23 14.79 17.59
CA ARG A 99 2.26 13.74 17.92
C ARG A 99 1.05 13.80 16.99
N VAL A 100 0.46 14.97 16.82
CA VAL A 100 -0.69 15.15 15.92
C VAL A 100 -0.31 14.82 14.47
N SER A 101 0.82 15.33 13.97
CA SER A 101 1.26 15.05 12.60
C SER A 101 1.58 13.56 12.38
N ALA A 102 2.17 12.89 13.37
CA ALA A 102 2.44 11.45 13.31
C ALA A 102 1.13 10.65 13.29
N GLN A 103 0.13 11.05 14.08
CA GLN A 103 -1.19 10.44 14.07
C GLN A 103 -1.87 10.65 12.71
N GLN A 104 -1.91 11.87 12.19
CA GLN A 104 -2.47 12.17 10.86
C GLN A 104 -1.76 11.40 9.74
N ALA A 105 -0.44 11.20 9.82
CA ALA A 105 0.28 10.39 8.85
C ALA A 105 -0.13 8.91 8.91
N ARG A 106 -0.31 8.36 10.12
CA ARG A 106 -0.81 6.99 10.32
C ARG A 106 -2.25 6.84 9.84
N GLU A 107 -3.12 7.80 10.14
CA GLU A 107 -4.52 7.79 9.69
C GLU A 107 -4.62 7.87 8.18
N ARG A 108 -3.84 8.74 7.52
CA ARG A 108 -3.76 8.79 6.05
C ARG A 108 -3.28 7.46 5.46
N LYS A 109 -2.23 6.86 6.03
CA LYS A 109 -1.77 5.53 5.59
C LYS A 109 -2.84 4.47 5.76
N LYS A 110 -3.54 4.47 6.90
CA LYS A 110 -4.63 3.53 7.19
C LYS A 110 -5.78 3.69 6.19
N ALA A 111 -6.18 4.92 5.89
CA ALA A 111 -7.22 5.20 4.90
C ALA A 111 -6.82 4.72 3.50
N TYR A 112 -5.61 5.06 3.05
CA TYR A 112 -5.11 4.62 1.74
C TYR A 112 -5.04 3.08 1.62
N LEU A 113 -4.57 2.38 2.66
CA LEU A 113 -4.57 0.92 2.67
C LEU A 113 -6.00 0.37 2.62
N GLY A 114 -6.93 0.92 3.39
CA GLY A 114 -8.34 0.50 3.35
C GLY A 114 -9.01 0.76 2.00
N GLU A 115 -8.70 1.86 1.33
CA GLU A 115 -9.15 2.14 -0.04
C GLU A 115 -8.59 1.11 -1.04
N LEU A 116 -7.31 0.75 -0.92
CA LEU A 116 -6.69 -0.28 -1.75
C LEU A 116 -7.32 -1.66 -1.52
N GLU A 117 -7.53 -2.05 -0.26
CA GLU A 117 -8.19 -3.32 0.11
C GLU A 117 -9.62 -3.38 -0.45
N THR A 118 -10.36 -2.27 -0.35
CA THR A 118 -11.72 -2.17 -0.91
C THR A 118 -11.69 -2.32 -2.44
N LYS A 119 -10.79 -1.60 -3.11
CA LYS A 119 -10.66 -1.66 -4.57
C LYS A 119 -10.21 -3.03 -5.06
N ALA A 120 -9.32 -3.70 -4.34
CA ALA A 120 -8.91 -5.06 -4.66
C ALA A 120 -10.11 -6.01 -4.62
N LYS A 121 -10.90 -5.94 -3.53
CA LYS A 121 -12.12 -6.74 -3.40
C LYS A 121 -13.14 -6.47 -4.51
N GLU A 122 -13.38 -5.20 -4.85
CA GLU A 122 -14.29 -4.85 -5.94
C GLU A 122 -13.83 -5.41 -7.30
N LEU A 123 -12.51 -5.45 -7.55
CA LEU A 123 -11.96 -6.02 -8.78
C LEU A 123 -12.05 -7.55 -8.78
N GLU A 124 -11.82 -8.19 -7.64
CA GLU A 124 -12.00 -9.64 -7.47
C GLU A 124 -13.46 -10.04 -7.72
N ASP A 125 -14.42 -9.34 -7.13
CA ASP A 125 -15.85 -9.58 -7.31
C ASP A 125 -16.27 -9.43 -8.79
N LYS A 126 -15.82 -8.34 -9.44
CA LYS A 126 -16.08 -8.10 -10.87
C LYS A 126 -15.44 -9.16 -11.76
N ASN A 127 -14.24 -9.62 -11.42
CA ASN A 127 -13.58 -10.66 -12.19
C ASN A 127 -14.36 -11.97 -12.10
N SER A 128 -14.77 -12.37 -10.88
CA SER A 128 -15.60 -13.56 -10.67
C SER A 128 -16.92 -13.49 -11.45
N GLU A 129 -17.59 -12.34 -11.45
CA GLU A 129 -18.84 -12.11 -12.20
C GLU A 129 -18.63 -12.25 -13.72
N LEU A 130 -17.52 -11.72 -14.24
CA LEU A 130 -17.18 -11.82 -15.67
C LEU A 130 -16.80 -13.26 -16.05
N GLU A 131 -16.05 -13.97 -15.21
CA GLU A 131 -15.70 -15.36 -15.43
C GLU A 131 -16.95 -16.26 -15.48
N GLU A 132 -17.93 -16.04 -14.59
CA GLU A 132 -19.21 -16.75 -14.61
C GLU A 132 -19.99 -16.50 -15.91
N ARG A 133 -20.06 -15.23 -16.35
CA ARG A 133 -20.71 -14.87 -17.61
C ARG A 133 -20.03 -15.53 -18.81
N VAL A 134 -18.70 -15.49 -18.84
CA VAL A 134 -17.93 -16.13 -19.91
C VAL A 134 -18.18 -17.62 -19.95
N SER A 135 -18.14 -18.30 -18.79
CA SER A 135 -18.44 -19.73 -18.68
C SER A 135 -19.85 -20.06 -19.20
N THR A 136 -20.85 -19.29 -18.78
CA THR A 136 -22.24 -19.45 -19.23
C THR A 136 -22.36 -19.34 -20.75
N LEU A 137 -21.83 -18.26 -21.33
CA LEU A 137 -21.89 -18.02 -22.77
C LEU A 137 -21.09 -19.08 -23.56
N GLN A 138 -19.95 -19.52 -23.04
CA GLN A 138 -19.15 -20.59 -23.66
C GLN A 138 -19.92 -21.92 -23.69
N ASN A 139 -20.61 -22.27 -22.60
CA ASN A 139 -21.43 -23.47 -22.51
C ASN A 139 -22.61 -23.40 -23.49
N GLU A 140 -23.33 -22.27 -23.54
CA GLU A 140 -24.41 -22.06 -24.50
C GLU A 140 -23.92 -22.15 -25.95
N ASN A 141 -22.81 -21.48 -26.26
CA ASN A 141 -22.23 -21.49 -27.60
C ASN A 141 -21.79 -22.90 -28.01
N PHE A 142 -21.19 -23.64 -27.08
CA PHE A 142 -20.82 -25.04 -27.30
C PHE A 142 -22.06 -25.89 -27.59
N MET A 143 -23.11 -25.79 -26.78
CA MET A 143 -24.35 -26.53 -26.96
C MET A 143 -25.00 -26.25 -28.31
N LEU A 144 -25.09 -24.98 -28.71
CA LEU A 144 -25.64 -24.57 -30.00
C LEU A 144 -24.81 -25.15 -31.17
N ARG A 145 -23.48 -25.13 -31.08
CA ARG A 145 -22.60 -25.74 -32.09
C ARG A 145 -22.80 -27.24 -32.20
N GLN A 146 -22.98 -27.94 -31.08
CA GLN A 146 -23.26 -29.39 -31.11
C GLN A 146 -24.62 -29.68 -31.76
N ILE A 147 -25.66 -28.90 -31.42
CA ILE A 147 -26.98 -29.03 -32.03
C ILE A 147 -26.90 -28.83 -33.55
N LEU A 148 -26.25 -27.75 -34.00
CA LEU A 148 -26.07 -27.46 -35.43
C LEU A 148 -25.30 -28.57 -36.15
N LYS A 149 -24.23 -29.08 -35.55
CA LYS A 149 -23.48 -30.21 -36.11
C LYS A 149 -24.38 -31.43 -36.29
N ASN A 150 -25.16 -31.77 -35.28
CA ASN A 150 -26.04 -32.94 -35.31
C ASN A 150 -27.21 -32.79 -36.29
N THR A 151 -27.80 -31.60 -36.43
CA THR A 151 -28.91 -31.37 -37.38
C THR A 151 -28.41 -31.33 -38.82
N THR A 152 -27.27 -30.68 -39.07
CA THR A 152 -26.67 -30.62 -40.41
C THR A 152 -26.18 -31.98 -40.90
N THR A 153 -25.71 -32.86 -40.02
CA THR A 153 -25.33 -34.24 -40.40
C THR A 153 -26.53 -35.18 -40.57
N LYS A 154 -27.65 -34.93 -39.88
CA LYS A 154 -28.88 -35.74 -40.02
C LYS A 154 -29.67 -35.44 -41.30
N ASN A 155 -29.45 -34.26 -41.88
CA ASN A 155 -30.16 -33.78 -43.06
C ASN A 155 -29.38 -33.99 -44.38
N LYS A 156 -28.32 -34.81 -44.35
CA LYS A 156 -27.53 -35.27 -45.50
C LYS A 156 -27.68 -36.77 -45.65
#